data_AF-A0A0F2L7P6-F1
#
_entry.id   AF-A0A0F2L7P6-F1
#
_cell.length_a   1.000
_cell.length_b   1.000
_cell.length_c   1.000
_cell.angle_alpha   90.00
_cell.angle_beta   90.00
_cell.angle_gamma   90.00
#
_symmetry.space_group_name_H-M   'P 1'
#
loop_
_entity.id
_entity.type
_entity.pdbx_description
1 polymer ?
#
loop_
_entity_poly.entity_id
_entity_poly.type
_entity_poly.pdbx_seq_one_letter_code
_entity_poly.pdbx_strand_id
1 'polypeptide(L)'
;MDKNAVIIAAAVFLITVSLLVLATTPRKGPVYKPYWMTINITALAEQGQEVGVVVYKGSTGWAIFGYQDNVTSPQRAQLLSVLNKLIAEAERYNYTVVIAPWGADNKTNEVLSALYQGIITPQQYLQGYVNVSAPINSSRISAASNYALKLAQTLGSYTAYPGYNLTPTTPPIIYEYLVVRGCLYPVYEPFEPYRDANYSDWAFWAGNAIANLPGLVGQPGCTW
;
A
#
# COMPACT_ATOMS: atom_id res chain seq x y z
N MET A 1 49.34 27.65 -1.65
CA MET A 1 48.46 26.48 -1.38
C MET A 1 49.17 25.24 -1.87
N ASP A 2 49.35 24.26 -1.00
CA ASP A 2 50.04 23.02 -1.31
C ASP A 2 49.23 22.19 -2.32
N LYS A 3 49.87 21.70 -3.39
CA LYS A 3 49.20 20.95 -4.47
C LYS A 3 48.44 19.74 -3.93
N ASN A 4 48.95 19.13 -2.87
CA ASN A 4 48.33 17.98 -2.21
C ASN A 4 47.02 18.35 -1.50
N ALA A 5 46.92 19.56 -0.93
CA ALA A 5 45.70 20.05 -0.28
C ALA A 5 44.57 20.32 -1.29
N VAL A 6 44.92 20.76 -2.50
CA VAL A 6 43.96 21.00 -3.59
C VAL A 6 43.41 19.70 -4.14
N ILE A 7 44.25 18.67 -4.28
CA ILE A 7 43.83 17.35 -4.76
C ILE A 7 42.90 16.66 -3.75
N ILE A 8 43.21 16.76 -2.45
CA ILE A 8 42.37 16.18 -1.39
C ILE A 8 41.02 16.91 -1.31
N ALA A 9 41.01 18.24 -1.40
CA ALA A 9 39.77 19.02 -1.40
C ALA A 9 38.88 18.71 -2.63
N ALA A 10 39.48 18.53 -3.81
CA ALA A 10 38.76 18.16 -5.02
C ALA A 10 38.17 16.73 -4.94
N ALA A 11 38.90 15.79 -4.35
CA ALA A 11 38.42 14.41 -4.16
C ALA A 11 37.25 14.34 -3.17
N VAL A 12 37.32 15.06 -2.05
CA VAL A 12 36.22 15.14 -1.07
C VAL A 12 34.98 15.83 -1.67
N PHE A 13 35.17 16.86 -2.50
CA PHE A 13 34.08 17.53 -3.21
C PHE A 13 33.41 16.60 -4.24
N LEU A 14 34.18 15.82 -4.99
CA LEU A 14 33.63 14.87 -5.96
C LEU A 14 32.89 13.71 -5.29
N ILE A 15 33.36 13.22 -4.14
CA ILE A 15 32.66 12.17 -3.37
C ILE A 15 31.34 12.70 -2.80
N THR A 16 31.35 13.92 -2.24
CA THR A 16 30.13 14.53 -1.67
C THR A 16 29.10 14.90 -2.72
N VAL A 17 29.52 15.41 -3.89
CA VAL A 17 28.61 15.67 -5.03
C VAL A 17 28.07 14.37 -5.61
N SER A 18 28.87 13.30 -5.69
CA SER A 18 28.39 11.98 -6.18
C SER A 18 27.35 11.35 -5.26
N LEU A 19 27.52 11.46 -3.94
CA LEU A 19 26.53 11.04 -2.95
C LEU A 19 25.26 11.88 -3.01
N LEU A 20 25.37 13.19 -3.27
CA LEU A 20 24.23 14.08 -3.43
C LEU A 20 23.45 13.80 -4.72
N VAL A 21 24.13 13.50 -5.83
CA VAL A 21 23.51 13.13 -7.11
C VAL A 21 22.79 11.78 -7.03
N LEU A 22 23.31 10.81 -6.28
CA LEU A 22 22.60 9.56 -5.97
C LEU A 22 21.35 9.78 -5.09
N ALA A 23 21.36 10.81 -4.24
CA ALA A 23 20.19 11.20 -3.44
C ALA A 23 19.15 12.03 -4.22
N THR A 24 19.55 12.71 -5.30
CA THR A 24 18.68 13.61 -6.10
C THR A 24 18.37 13.12 -7.51
N THR A 25 18.79 11.91 -7.90
CA THR A 25 18.27 11.31 -9.13
C THR A 25 16.76 11.15 -8.96
N PRO A 26 15.92 11.66 -9.89
CA PRO A 26 14.50 11.40 -9.83
C PRO A 26 14.33 9.89 -9.87
N ARG A 27 13.94 9.30 -8.72
CA ARG A 27 13.57 7.90 -8.64
C ARG A 27 12.49 7.69 -9.69
N LYS A 28 12.82 7.01 -10.78
CA LYS A 28 11.85 6.69 -11.82
C LYS A 28 10.81 5.79 -11.16
N GLY A 29 9.64 6.37 -10.87
CA GLY A 29 8.48 5.62 -10.44
C GLY A 29 8.05 4.61 -11.51
N PRO A 30 7.14 3.69 -11.18
CA PRO A 30 6.62 2.73 -12.13
C PRO A 30 6.10 3.43 -13.41
N VAL A 31 6.40 2.83 -14.56
CA VAL A 31 5.85 3.27 -15.84
C VAL A 31 4.40 2.78 -15.89
N TYR A 32 3.48 3.65 -15.48
CA TYR A 32 2.04 3.41 -15.59
C TYR A 32 1.65 3.23 -17.06
N LYS A 33 1.25 2.00 -17.42
CA LYS A 33 0.57 1.72 -18.70
C LYS A 33 -0.89 1.40 -18.41
N PRO A 34 -1.86 2.06 -19.06
CA PRO A 34 -3.27 1.87 -18.79
C PRO A 34 -3.78 0.56 -19.39
N TYR A 35 -3.56 -0.56 -18.71
CA TYR A 35 -4.22 -1.84 -19.01
C TYR A 35 -5.63 -1.93 -18.39
N TRP A 36 -6.06 -0.91 -17.66
CA TRP A 36 -7.23 -0.89 -16.78
C TRP A 36 -8.53 -0.37 -17.40
N MET A 37 -8.51 0.12 -18.65
CA MET A 37 -9.70 0.72 -19.30
C MET A 37 -10.89 -0.25 -19.46
N THR A 38 -10.70 -1.56 -19.24
CA THR A 38 -11.75 -2.59 -19.36
C THR A 38 -12.23 -3.15 -18.01
N ILE A 39 -11.67 -2.71 -16.88
CA ILE A 39 -11.93 -3.28 -15.55
C ILE A 39 -12.93 -2.40 -14.79
N ASN A 40 -13.99 -3.00 -14.24
CA ASN A 40 -14.90 -2.30 -13.32
C ASN A 40 -14.28 -2.21 -11.90
N ILE A 41 -13.41 -1.23 -11.76
CA ILE A 41 -12.64 -0.89 -10.56
C ILE A 41 -13.52 -0.51 -9.37
N THR A 42 -14.62 0.20 -9.60
CA THR A 42 -15.54 0.59 -8.52
C THR A 42 -16.19 -0.65 -7.90
N ALA A 43 -16.62 -1.62 -8.73
CA ALA A 43 -17.18 -2.88 -8.23
C ALA A 43 -16.14 -3.72 -7.45
N LEU A 44 -14.87 -3.70 -7.86
CA LEU A 44 -13.78 -4.36 -7.11
C LEU A 44 -13.55 -3.69 -5.75
N ALA A 45 -13.68 -2.37 -5.67
CA ALA A 45 -13.53 -1.63 -4.42
C ALA A 45 -14.70 -1.91 -3.46
N GLU A 46 -15.93 -1.95 -3.97
CA GLU A 46 -17.12 -2.34 -3.20
C GLU A 46 -17.03 -3.77 -2.68
N GLN A 47 -16.54 -4.72 -3.50
CA GLN A 47 -16.25 -6.09 -3.04
C GLN A 47 -15.24 -6.10 -1.87
N GLY A 48 -14.23 -5.23 -1.92
CA GLY A 48 -13.24 -5.06 -0.85
C GLY A 48 -13.86 -4.64 0.47
N GLN A 49 -14.89 -3.80 0.42
CA GLN A 49 -15.63 -3.36 1.60
C GLN A 49 -16.31 -4.52 2.33
N GLU A 50 -16.86 -5.49 1.60
CA GLU A 50 -17.59 -6.61 2.19
C GLU A 50 -16.68 -7.60 2.90
N VAL A 51 -15.43 -7.73 2.44
CA VAL A 51 -14.45 -8.70 2.95
C VAL A 51 -13.47 -8.10 3.95
N GLY A 52 -13.18 -6.81 3.84
CA GLY A 52 -12.31 -6.05 4.73
C GLY A 52 -13.06 -5.38 5.89
N VAL A 53 -12.33 -4.60 6.67
CA VAL A 53 -12.90 -3.74 7.70
C VAL A 53 -12.87 -2.29 7.21
N VAL A 54 -14.04 -1.67 7.16
CA VAL A 54 -14.16 -0.24 6.86
C VAL A 54 -13.83 0.55 8.11
N VAL A 55 -12.85 1.45 8.02
CA VAL A 55 -12.39 2.26 9.16
C VAL A 55 -12.89 3.69 9.08
N TYR A 56 -13.15 4.19 7.87
CA TYR A 56 -13.74 5.51 7.63
C TYR A 56 -14.58 5.52 6.35
N LYS A 57 -15.66 6.29 6.34
CA LYS A 57 -16.56 6.47 5.19
C LYS A 57 -16.39 7.88 4.63
N GLY A 58 -15.86 7.96 3.42
CA GLY A 58 -15.72 9.20 2.66
C GLY A 58 -16.50 9.19 1.34
N SER A 59 -16.54 10.31 0.65
CA SER A 59 -17.31 10.47 -0.60
C SER A 59 -16.46 10.59 -1.87
N THR A 60 -15.14 10.74 -1.76
CA THR A 60 -14.24 10.96 -2.92
C THR A 60 -13.95 9.67 -3.68
N GLY A 61 -13.95 8.53 -2.99
CA GLY A 61 -13.47 7.28 -3.57
C GLY A 61 -13.16 6.22 -2.54
N TRP A 62 -12.20 5.35 -2.85
CA TRP A 62 -11.75 4.23 -2.04
C TRP A 62 -10.24 4.27 -1.84
N ALA A 63 -9.80 3.99 -0.62
CA ALA A 63 -8.43 3.65 -0.28
C ALA A 63 -8.43 2.29 0.42
N ILE A 64 -7.83 1.29 -0.21
CA ILE A 64 -7.84 -0.09 0.24
C ILE A 64 -6.40 -0.51 0.55
N PHE A 65 -6.17 -0.86 1.80
CA PHE A 65 -4.88 -1.33 2.29
C PHE A 65 -4.98 -2.81 2.60
N GLY A 66 -4.41 -3.66 1.76
CA GLY A 66 -4.36 -5.10 2.00
C GLY A 66 -2.96 -5.55 2.34
N TYR A 67 -2.83 -6.45 3.30
CA TYR A 67 -1.54 -6.98 3.72
C TYR A 67 -1.67 -8.30 4.51
N GLN A 68 -0.60 -9.09 4.46
CA GLN A 68 -0.42 -10.21 5.34
C GLN A 68 0.09 -9.72 6.69
N ASP A 69 -0.75 -9.78 7.74
CA ASP A 69 -0.29 -9.56 9.11
C ASP A 69 0.41 -10.82 9.63
N ASN A 70 1.35 -10.61 10.54
CA ASN A 70 1.97 -11.65 11.33
C ASN A 70 2.38 -11.04 12.68
N VAL A 71 1.66 -11.41 13.73
CA VAL A 71 1.90 -10.91 15.10
C VAL A 71 3.30 -11.19 15.63
N THR A 72 3.98 -12.19 15.08
CA THR A 72 5.37 -12.55 15.45
C THR A 72 6.42 -11.79 14.65
N SER A 73 6.02 -11.05 13.60
CA SER A 73 6.94 -10.28 12.77
C SER A 73 7.56 -9.12 13.55
N PRO A 74 8.90 -9.00 13.62
CA PRO A 74 9.57 -7.89 14.29
C PRO A 74 9.18 -6.51 13.76
N GLN A 75 8.78 -6.44 12.48
CA GLN A 75 8.45 -5.18 11.81
C GLN A 75 6.95 -4.85 11.87
N ARG A 76 6.12 -5.67 12.53
CA ARG A 76 4.67 -5.43 12.61
C ARG A 76 4.31 -4.07 13.18
N ALA A 77 4.99 -3.64 14.25
CA ALA A 77 4.72 -2.33 14.86
C ALA A 77 5.00 -1.17 13.88
N GLN A 78 6.06 -1.29 13.05
CA GLN A 78 6.35 -0.33 12.01
C GLN A 78 5.25 -0.34 10.92
N LEU A 79 4.85 -1.53 10.47
CA LEU A 79 3.78 -1.70 9.49
C LEU A 79 2.49 -1.01 9.94
N LEU A 80 2.01 -1.34 11.13
CA LEU A 80 0.76 -0.78 11.66
C LEU A 80 0.85 0.75 11.86
N SER A 81 2.00 1.26 12.29
CA SER A 81 2.25 2.70 12.42
C SER A 81 2.22 3.43 11.07
N VAL A 82 2.83 2.84 10.04
CA VAL A 82 2.78 3.35 8.67
C VAL A 82 1.35 3.36 8.14
N LEU A 83 0.63 2.25 8.28
CA LEU A 83 -0.77 2.14 7.86
C LEU A 83 -1.65 3.18 8.55
N ASN A 84 -1.47 3.39 9.85
CA ASN A 84 -2.22 4.40 10.59
C ASN A 84 -2.01 5.82 10.04
N LYS A 85 -0.79 6.15 9.57
CA LYS A 85 -0.51 7.44 8.92
C LYS A 85 -1.16 7.55 7.55
N LEU A 86 -1.07 6.51 6.73
CA LEU A 86 -1.67 6.49 5.38
C LEU A 86 -3.20 6.56 5.45
N ILE A 87 -3.81 5.88 6.43
CA ILE A 87 -5.24 5.94 6.69
C ILE A 87 -5.64 7.39 7.02
N ALA A 88 -4.95 8.05 7.95
CA ALA A 88 -5.25 9.44 8.29
C ALA A 88 -5.10 10.39 7.07
N GLU A 89 -4.12 10.15 6.20
CA GLU A 89 -3.97 10.93 4.97
C GLU A 89 -5.12 10.65 3.98
N ALA A 90 -5.52 9.39 3.80
CA ALA A 90 -6.66 9.04 2.94
C ALA A 90 -7.99 9.63 3.45
N GLU A 91 -8.19 9.65 4.77
CA GLU A 91 -9.33 10.31 5.42
C GLU A 91 -9.33 11.82 5.13
N ARG A 92 -8.16 12.46 5.17
CA ARG A 92 -8.01 13.90 4.85
C ARG A 92 -8.44 14.23 3.41
N TYR A 93 -8.23 13.33 2.46
CA TYR A 93 -8.74 13.46 1.08
C TYR A 93 -10.14 12.84 0.88
N ASN A 94 -10.80 12.45 1.98
CA ASN A 94 -12.18 12.00 2.02
C ASN A 94 -12.44 10.73 1.20
N TYR A 95 -11.46 9.82 1.17
CA TYR A 95 -11.65 8.46 0.69
C TYR A 95 -12.43 7.62 1.71
N THR A 96 -13.23 6.66 1.25
CA THR A 96 -13.63 5.53 2.11
C THR A 96 -12.43 4.63 2.31
N VAL A 97 -12.05 4.36 3.56
CA VAL A 97 -10.85 3.60 3.89
C VAL A 97 -11.21 2.19 4.34
N VAL A 98 -10.61 1.20 3.69
CA VAL A 98 -10.80 -0.23 3.96
C VAL A 98 -9.44 -0.85 4.28
N ILE A 99 -9.35 -1.58 5.39
CA ILE A 99 -8.21 -2.44 5.70
C ILE A 99 -8.60 -3.90 5.44
N ALA A 100 -7.77 -4.62 4.70
CA ALA A 100 -7.98 -6.03 4.35
C ALA A 100 -6.79 -6.89 4.81
N PRO A 101 -6.55 -7.04 6.13
CA PRO A 101 -5.48 -7.89 6.64
C PRO A 101 -5.82 -9.38 6.57
N TRP A 102 -4.87 -10.24 6.22
CA TRP A 102 -5.00 -11.71 6.38
C TRP A 102 -3.80 -12.29 7.11
N GLY A 103 -3.96 -13.50 7.67
CA GLY A 103 -2.94 -14.16 8.48
C GLY A 103 -2.75 -15.62 8.09
N ALA A 104 -1.66 -16.21 8.56
CA ALA A 104 -1.32 -17.62 8.31
C ALA A 104 -1.12 -18.44 9.60
N ASP A 105 -0.96 -17.78 10.75
CA ASP A 105 -0.82 -18.43 12.06
C ASP A 105 -2.06 -18.22 12.95
N ASN A 106 -2.24 -19.12 13.92
CA ASN A 106 -3.42 -19.11 14.79
C ASN A 106 -3.56 -17.84 15.61
N LYS A 107 -2.46 -17.24 16.09
CA LYS A 107 -2.53 -16.06 16.96
C LYS A 107 -2.92 -14.82 16.16
N THR A 108 -2.34 -14.65 14.97
CA THR A 108 -2.79 -13.61 14.04
C THR A 108 -4.25 -13.83 13.66
N ASN A 109 -4.65 -15.04 13.29
CA ASN A 109 -6.02 -15.35 12.89
C ASN A 109 -7.05 -15.08 14.00
N GLU A 110 -6.70 -15.31 15.26
CA GLU A 110 -7.52 -14.95 16.42
C GLU A 110 -7.72 -13.42 16.51
N VAL A 111 -6.64 -12.64 16.39
CA VAL A 111 -6.71 -11.17 16.40
C VAL A 111 -7.51 -10.63 15.21
N LEU A 112 -7.27 -11.15 14.01
CA LEU A 112 -8.01 -10.76 12.81
C LEU A 112 -9.49 -11.14 12.90
N SER A 113 -9.81 -12.29 13.48
CA SER A 113 -11.20 -12.68 13.72
C SER A 113 -11.90 -11.73 14.68
N ALA A 114 -11.21 -11.31 15.74
CA ALA A 114 -11.71 -10.29 16.65
C ALA A 114 -11.98 -8.95 15.93
N LEU A 115 -11.09 -8.54 15.03
CA LEU A 115 -11.25 -7.34 14.22
C LEU A 115 -12.46 -7.45 13.27
N TYR A 116 -12.57 -8.54 12.51
CA TYR A 116 -13.65 -8.77 11.55
C TYR A 116 -15.04 -8.91 12.21
N GLN A 117 -15.08 -9.39 13.46
CA GLN A 117 -16.31 -9.52 14.23
C GLN A 117 -16.67 -8.23 15.01
N GLY A 118 -15.83 -7.20 14.96
CA GLY A 118 -16.03 -5.96 15.70
C GLY A 118 -15.78 -6.06 17.20
N ILE A 119 -15.12 -7.13 17.67
CA ILE A 119 -14.71 -7.30 19.08
C ILE A 119 -13.62 -6.28 19.43
N ILE A 120 -12.71 -6.00 18.50
CA ILE A 120 -11.77 -4.89 18.59
C ILE A 120 -12.01 -3.90 17.45
N THR A 121 -11.81 -2.63 17.76
CA THR A 121 -11.91 -1.56 16.76
C THR A 121 -10.69 -1.55 15.84
N PRO A 122 -10.82 -0.97 14.62
CA PRO A 122 -9.67 -0.78 13.74
C PRO A 122 -8.52 0.00 14.40
N GLN A 123 -8.83 1.07 15.15
CA GLN A 123 -7.81 1.84 15.86
C GLN A 123 -7.06 1.01 16.91
N GLN A 124 -7.76 0.19 17.71
CA GLN A 124 -7.09 -0.71 18.66
C GLN A 124 -6.16 -1.70 17.95
N TYR A 125 -6.64 -2.26 16.83
CA TYR A 125 -5.84 -3.17 16.02
C TYR A 125 -4.60 -2.48 15.42
N LEU A 126 -4.75 -1.27 14.86
CA LEU A 126 -3.64 -0.45 14.32
C LEU A 126 -2.66 0.02 15.41
N GLN A 127 -3.09 0.11 16.67
CA GLN A 127 -2.23 0.34 17.82
C GLN A 127 -1.49 -0.92 18.29
N GLY A 128 -1.71 -2.06 17.63
CA GLY A 128 -1.01 -3.31 17.90
C GLY A 128 -1.65 -4.17 18.99
N TYR A 129 -2.94 -4.00 19.28
CA TYR A 129 -3.64 -4.81 20.29
C TYR A 129 -3.70 -6.30 19.90
N VAL A 130 -3.18 -7.17 20.77
CA VAL A 130 -3.11 -8.64 20.54
C VAL A 130 -3.66 -9.49 21.70
N ASN A 131 -4.06 -8.84 22.80
CA ASN A 131 -4.58 -9.53 23.98
C ASN A 131 -6.10 -9.78 23.84
N VAL A 132 -6.45 -10.62 22.88
CA VAL A 132 -7.81 -11.11 22.64
C VAL A 132 -7.81 -12.62 22.60
N SER A 133 -8.97 -13.18 22.93
CA SER A 133 -9.35 -14.50 22.46
C SER A 133 -10.66 -14.45 21.71
N ALA A 134 -10.67 -14.95 20.48
CA ALA A 134 -11.81 -14.92 19.58
C ALA A 134 -11.86 -16.22 18.77
N PRO A 135 -13.06 -16.79 18.55
CA PRO A 135 -13.21 -17.92 17.64
C PRO A 135 -12.67 -17.56 16.25
N ILE A 136 -11.82 -18.43 15.69
CA ILE A 136 -11.22 -18.20 14.38
C ILE A 136 -12.33 -18.26 13.31
N ASN A 137 -12.54 -17.14 12.62
CA ASN A 137 -13.42 -17.05 11.45
C ASN A 137 -12.59 -17.24 10.17
N SER A 138 -12.28 -18.51 9.87
CA SER A 138 -11.49 -18.89 8.69
C SER A 138 -12.10 -18.43 7.37
N SER A 139 -13.42 -18.31 7.28
CA SER A 139 -14.13 -17.82 6.09
C SER A 139 -13.77 -16.37 5.77
N ARG A 140 -13.84 -15.47 6.76
CA ARG A 140 -13.49 -14.05 6.58
C ARG A 140 -12.01 -13.86 6.26
N ILE A 141 -11.13 -14.57 6.95
CA ILE A 141 -9.68 -14.53 6.71
C ILE A 141 -9.35 -15.01 5.29
N SER A 142 -9.97 -16.11 4.85
CA SER A 142 -9.79 -16.65 3.49
C SER A 142 -10.37 -15.70 2.45
N ALA A 143 -11.51 -15.06 2.73
CA ALA A 143 -12.11 -14.07 1.83
C ALA A 143 -11.21 -12.85 1.63
N ALA A 144 -10.59 -12.33 2.70
CA ALA A 144 -9.64 -11.22 2.60
C ALA A 144 -8.39 -11.61 1.77
N SER A 145 -7.83 -12.79 2.00
CA SER A 145 -6.69 -13.31 1.23
C SER A 145 -7.03 -13.51 -0.26
N ASN A 146 -8.18 -14.12 -0.55
CA ASN A 146 -8.65 -14.33 -1.92
C ASN A 146 -8.96 -13.01 -2.63
N TYR A 147 -9.52 -12.03 -1.91
CA TYR A 147 -9.75 -10.70 -2.44
C TYR A 147 -8.44 -10.03 -2.85
N ALA A 148 -7.42 -10.07 -1.99
CA ALA A 148 -6.10 -9.54 -2.30
C ALA A 148 -5.49 -10.16 -3.56
N LEU A 149 -5.56 -11.49 -3.69
CA LEU A 149 -5.06 -12.20 -4.86
C LEU A 149 -5.83 -11.82 -6.13
N LYS A 150 -7.17 -11.83 -6.06
CA LYS A 150 -8.04 -11.49 -7.19
C LYS A 150 -7.80 -10.04 -7.64
N LEU A 151 -7.66 -9.10 -6.71
CA LEU A 151 -7.40 -7.70 -7.01
C LEU A 151 -6.06 -7.54 -7.73
N ALA A 152 -4.98 -8.14 -7.20
CA ALA A 152 -3.66 -8.11 -7.82
C ALA A 152 -3.65 -8.75 -9.22
N GLN A 153 -4.37 -9.85 -9.42
CA GLN A 153 -4.51 -10.49 -10.73
C GLN A 153 -5.31 -9.63 -11.71
N THR A 154 -6.40 -9.02 -11.24
CA THR A 154 -7.32 -8.26 -12.09
C THR A 154 -6.66 -6.99 -12.62
N LEU A 155 -5.89 -6.28 -11.80
CA LEU A 155 -5.19 -5.05 -12.18
C LEU A 155 -4.03 -5.28 -13.16
N GLY A 156 -3.79 -6.54 -13.53
CA GLY A 156 -2.74 -6.94 -14.46
C GLY A 156 -1.40 -7.12 -13.75
N SER A 157 -0.49 -7.79 -14.45
CA SER A 157 0.87 -8.00 -13.99
C SER A 157 1.54 -6.67 -13.68
N TYR A 158 1.84 -6.41 -12.41
CA TYR A 158 2.82 -5.38 -12.07
C TYR A 158 4.13 -5.76 -12.77
N THR A 159 4.65 -4.87 -13.61
CA THR A 159 5.95 -5.10 -14.24
C THR A 159 7.01 -4.86 -13.17
N ALA A 160 7.35 -5.89 -12.41
CA ALA A 160 8.34 -5.80 -11.34
C ALA A 160 9.70 -5.59 -12.00
N TYR A 161 10.23 -4.37 -11.92
CA TYR A 161 11.46 -3.97 -12.61
C TYR A 161 11.36 -4.09 -14.16
N PRO A 162 12.14 -3.35 -14.96
CA PRO A 162 12.00 -3.40 -16.41
C PRO A 162 12.22 -4.82 -16.99
N GLY A 163 11.15 -5.42 -17.53
CA GLY A 163 11.21 -6.65 -18.33
C GLY A 163 10.53 -7.91 -17.76
N TYR A 164 9.97 -7.88 -16.54
CA TYR A 164 9.31 -9.04 -15.95
C TYR A 164 7.78 -8.87 -15.85
N ASN A 165 7.03 -9.64 -16.63
CA ASN A 165 5.58 -9.78 -16.43
C ASN A 165 5.32 -10.86 -15.39
N LEU A 166 4.90 -10.47 -14.19
CA LEU A 166 4.49 -11.41 -13.14
C LEU A 166 2.97 -11.52 -13.12
N THR A 167 2.43 -12.70 -13.41
CA THR A 167 1.04 -13.01 -13.04
C THR A 167 1.04 -13.45 -11.58
N PRO A 168 0.39 -12.73 -10.65
CA PRO A 168 0.43 -13.08 -9.24
C PRO A 168 -0.23 -14.44 -8.98
N THR A 169 0.53 -15.40 -8.46
CA THR A 169 0.02 -16.69 -7.94
C THR A 169 -0.17 -16.66 -6.43
N THR A 170 0.40 -15.66 -5.76
CA THR A 170 0.21 -15.36 -4.34
C THR A 170 -0.16 -13.88 -4.17
N PRO A 171 -1.02 -13.52 -3.21
CA PRO A 171 -1.32 -12.13 -2.94
C PRO A 171 -0.05 -11.38 -2.49
N PRO A 172 0.05 -10.07 -2.74
CA PRO A 172 1.19 -9.27 -2.27
C PRO A 172 1.21 -9.23 -0.74
N ILE A 173 2.39 -9.21 -0.11
CA ILE A 173 2.50 -9.11 1.35
C ILE A 173 1.88 -7.81 1.87
N ILE A 174 1.94 -6.74 1.08
CA ILE A 174 1.31 -5.45 1.38
C ILE A 174 1.10 -4.70 0.07
N TYR A 175 -0.02 -4.01 -0.03
CA TYR A 175 -0.34 -3.15 -1.14
C TYR A 175 -1.34 -2.07 -0.72
N GLU A 176 -1.31 -0.97 -1.49
CA GLU A 176 -2.36 0.02 -1.51
C GLU A 176 -3.06 0.02 -2.86
N TYR A 177 -4.37 0.24 -2.81
CA TYR A 177 -5.20 0.46 -3.96
C TYR A 177 -6.08 1.69 -3.77
N LEU A 178 -5.99 2.64 -4.70
CA LEU A 178 -6.74 3.89 -4.66
C LEU A 178 -7.65 4.01 -5.87
N VAL A 179 -8.89 4.42 -5.61
CA VAL A 179 -9.89 4.69 -6.64
C VAL A 179 -10.52 6.03 -6.34
N VAL A 180 -10.52 6.95 -7.29
CA VAL A 180 -11.34 8.16 -7.23
C VAL A 180 -12.64 7.93 -8.01
N ARG A 181 -13.77 8.39 -7.46
CA ARG A 181 -15.06 8.30 -8.17
C ARG A 181 -14.99 9.05 -9.49
N GLY A 182 -15.57 8.48 -10.53
CA GLY A 182 -15.49 9.05 -11.89
C GLY A 182 -14.16 8.75 -12.60
N CYS A 183 -13.18 8.16 -11.93
CA CYS A 183 -11.98 7.63 -12.57
C CYS A 183 -12.17 6.18 -13.05
N LEU A 184 -11.77 5.93 -14.29
CA LEU A 184 -11.73 4.63 -14.95
C LEU A 184 -10.46 3.85 -14.62
N TYR A 185 -9.56 4.41 -13.82
CA TYR A 185 -8.30 3.79 -13.46
C TYR A 185 -8.00 3.93 -11.98
N PRO A 186 -7.42 2.90 -11.36
CA PRO A 186 -6.96 2.99 -10.00
C PRO A 186 -5.45 3.28 -9.97
N VAL A 187 -4.96 3.64 -8.79
CA VAL A 187 -3.53 3.57 -8.48
C VAL A 187 -3.29 2.34 -7.61
N TYR A 188 -2.25 1.58 -7.93
CA TYR A 188 -1.86 0.38 -7.21
C TYR A 188 -0.39 0.47 -6.83
N GLU A 189 -0.11 0.51 -5.53
CA GLU A 189 1.24 0.61 -4.98
C GLU A 189 1.54 -0.63 -4.10
N PRO A 190 2.07 -1.72 -4.70
CA PRO A 190 2.58 -2.83 -3.90
C PRO A 190 3.91 -2.47 -3.24
N PHE A 191 4.24 -3.17 -2.16
CA PHE A 191 5.62 -3.17 -1.68
C PHE A 191 6.51 -3.97 -2.62
N GLU A 192 7.62 -3.35 -3.00
CA GLU A 192 8.55 -3.88 -3.97
C GLU A 192 9.91 -4.11 -3.33
N PRO A 193 10.38 -5.36 -3.16
CA PRO A 193 11.65 -5.65 -2.48
C PRO A 193 12.89 -4.97 -3.10
N TYR A 194 12.84 -4.62 -4.39
CA TYR A 194 13.94 -3.95 -5.09
C TYR A 194 13.85 -2.41 -5.04
N ARG A 195 12.71 -1.84 -4.63
CA ARG A 195 12.46 -0.38 -4.54
C ARG A 195 12.36 0.08 -3.08
N ASP A 196 11.74 -0.73 -2.23
CA ASP A 196 11.34 -0.40 -0.87
C ASP A 196 12.21 -1.20 0.10
N ALA A 197 13.12 -0.54 0.82
CA ALA A 197 13.98 -1.22 1.78
C ALA A 197 13.23 -1.53 3.09
N ASN A 198 12.15 -0.80 3.37
CA ASN A 198 11.27 -0.98 4.53
C ASN A 198 9.90 -0.35 4.28
N TYR A 199 8.95 -0.54 5.19
CA TYR A 199 7.57 -0.04 5.04
C TYR A 199 7.47 1.49 4.94
N SER A 200 8.43 2.25 5.48
CA SER A 200 8.43 3.71 5.34
C SER A 200 8.77 4.16 3.91
N ASP A 201 9.61 3.41 3.19
CA ASP A 201 9.90 3.71 1.78
C ASP A 201 8.68 3.48 0.90
N TRP A 202 7.97 2.37 1.14
CA TRP A 202 6.67 2.12 0.50
C TRP A 202 5.65 3.21 0.86
N ALA A 203 5.59 3.63 2.13
CA ALA A 203 4.67 4.67 2.60
C ALA A 203 4.86 6.01 1.89
N PHE A 204 6.09 6.35 1.48
CA PHE A 204 6.36 7.56 0.71
C PHE A 204 5.63 7.52 -0.65
N TRP A 205 5.70 6.38 -1.36
CA TRP A 205 5.03 6.21 -2.64
C TRP A 205 3.51 6.16 -2.50
N ALA A 206 3.03 5.39 -1.53
CA ALA A 206 1.61 5.30 -1.20
C ALA A 206 1.02 6.69 -0.84
N GLY A 207 1.67 7.41 0.08
CA GLY A 207 1.25 8.76 0.47
C GLY A 207 1.24 9.75 -0.70
N ASN A 208 2.23 9.66 -1.60
CA ASN A 208 2.22 10.46 -2.83
C ASN A 208 1.05 10.09 -3.74
N ALA A 209 0.71 8.81 -3.88
CA ALA A 209 -0.44 8.38 -4.66
C ALA A 209 -1.76 8.91 -4.07
N ILE A 210 -1.96 8.82 -2.75
CA ILE A 210 -3.12 9.35 -2.03
C ILE A 210 -3.32 10.84 -2.32
N ALA A 211 -2.24 11.62 -2.19
CA ALA A 211 -2.29 13.07 -2.31
C ALA A 211 -2.48 13.55 -3.76
N ASN A 212 -1.91 12.85 -4.74
CA ASN A 212 -1.91 13.31 -6.13
C ASN A 212 -3.14 12.86 -6.92
N LEU A 213 -3.72 11.69 -6.61
CA LEU A 213 -4.83 11.13 -7.40
C LEU A 213 -6.06 12.06 -7.48
N PRO A 214 -6.49 12.77 -6.42
CA PRO A 214 -7.56 13.77 -6.52
C PRO A 214 -7.22 14.93 -7.46
N GLY A 215 -5.94 15.27 -7.60
CA GLY A 215 -5.47 16.31 -8.52
C GLY A 215 -5.49 15.90 -10.00
N LEU A 216 -5.72 14.61 -10.29
CA LEU A 216 -5.85 14.09 -11.66
C LEU A 216 -7.29 14.17 -12.21
N VAL A 217 -8.27 14.62 -11.41
CA VAL A 217 -9.65 14.77 -11.86
C VAL A 217 -9.73 15.81 -12.99
N GLY A 218 -10.36 15.43 -14.12
CA GLY A 218 -10.37 16.20 -15.36
C GLY A 218 -9.32 15.77 -16.40
N GLN A 219 -8.43 14.82 -16.06
CA GLN A 219 -7.59 14.14 -17.04
C GLN A 219 -8.35 13.03 -17.79
N PRO A 220 -7.88 12.59 -18.98
CA PRO A 220 -8.51 11.50 -19.71
C PRO A 220 -8.70 10.26 -18.84
N GLY A 221 -9.95 9.83 -18.69
CA GLY A 221 -10.32 8.70 -17.83
C GLY A 221 -10.74 9.09 -16.41
N CYS A 222 -10.76 10.36 -16.03
CA CYS A 222 -11.36 10.85 -14.78
C CYS A 222 -12.37 11.97 -15.08
N THR A 223 -13.66 11.70 -14.94
CA THR A 223 -14.75 12.67 -15.19
C THR A 223 -15.35 13.20 -13.89
N TRP A 224 -15.85 14.43 -13.94
CA TRP A 224 -16.63 15.07 -12.87
C TRP A 224 -18.09 14.59 -12.87
#